data_AF-A0A2M7HAH2-F1
#
_entry.id   AF-A0A2M7HAH2-F1
#
_cell.length_a   1.000
_cell.length_b   1.000
_cell.length_c   1.000
_cell.angle_alpha   90.00
_cell.angle_beta   90.00
_cell.angle_gamma   90.00
#
_symmetry.space_group_name_H-M   'P 1'
#
loop_
_entity.id
_entity.type
_entity.pdbx_description
1 polymer ?
#
loop_
_entity_poly.entity_id
_entity_poly.type
_entity_poly.pdbx_seq_one_letter_code
_entity_poly.pdbx_strand_id
1 'polypeptide(L)'
;MARPKYRITPADSSFARRWVESKLANPAWLGTHQTYKAHQNLAEREETAAELNAWCETWLDEALWTQLKNAIRAARRRARVDDMVSVTLSRNAWGMLSYWAEREGCTLSELIVRRLGTSEPAGE
;
A
#
# COMPACT_ATOMS: atom_id res chain seq x y z
N MET A 1 -12.81 -1.93 24.17
CA MET A 1 -11.89 -0.77 24.09
C MET A 1 -12.12 -0.07 22.76
N ALA A 2 -12.42 1.23 22.76
CA ALA A 2 -12.60 2.01 21.53
C ALA A 2 -11.27 2.03 20.75
N ARG A 3 -11.30 1.66 19.48
CA ARG A 3 -10.11 1.59 18.63
C ARG A 3 -9.66 3.02 18.33
N PRO A 4 -8.38 3.38 18.53
CA PRO A 4 -7.92 4.74 18.29
C PRO A 4 -8.22 5.17 16.84
N LYS A 5 -8.72 6.41 16.69
CA LYS A 5 -8.99 7.03 15.39
C LYS A 5 -7.72 6.94 14.55
N TYR A 6 -7.85 6.44 13.32
CA TYR A 6 -6.70 6.25 12.45
C TYR A 6 -6.08 7.60 12.10
N ARG A 7 -4.76 7.73 12.26
CA ARG A 7 -3.96 8.91 11.88
C ARG A 7 -2.98 8.54 10.78
N ILE A 8 -2.87 9.42 9.79
CA ILE A 8 -1.84 9.35 8.74
C ILE A 8 -0.47 9.50 9.42
N THR A 9 0.47 8.62 9.11
CA THR A 9 1.85 8.69 9.62
C THR A 9 2.76 9.41 8.62
N PRO A 10 3.96 9.86 9.01
CA PRO A 10 4.91 10.48 8.07
C PRO A 10 5.28 9.59 6.89
N ALA A 11 5.36 8.27 7.09
CA ALA A 11 5.63 7.32 6.00
C ALA A 11 4.46 7.20 5.00
N ASP A 12 3.24 7.51 5.43
CA ASP A 12 2.04 7.45 4.59
C ASP A 12 1.72 8.81 3.94
N SER A 13 2.37 9.92 4.34
CA SER A 13 1.94 11.28 3.99
C SER A 13 1.95 11.53 2.48
N SER A 14 3.01 11.14 1.79
CA SER A 14 3.12 11.30 0.34
C SER A 14 2.08 10.51 -0.42
N PHE A 15 1.84 9.26 -0.02
CA PHE A 15 0.78 8.46 -0.64
C PHE A 15 -0.60 9.04 -0.36
N ALA A 16 -0.85 9.46 0.89
CA ALA A 16 -2.12 10.05 1.29
C ALA A 16 -2.41 11.33 0.50
N ARG A 17 -1.43 12.23 0.37
CA ARG A 17 -1.56 13.45 -0.44
C ARG A 17 -1.90 13.13 -1.89
N ARG A 18 -1.12 12.27 -2.54
CA ARG A 18 -1.35 11.88 -3.93
C ARG A 18 -2.72 11.22 -4.14
N TRP A 19 -3.16 10.40 -3.18
CA TRP A 19 -4.48 9.78 -3.23
C TRP A 19 -5.59 10.85 -3.16
N VAL A 20 -5.47 11.82 -2.25
CA VAL A 20 -6.43 12.92 -2.12
C VAL A 20 -6.45 13.79 -3.38
N GLU A 21 -5.28 14.18 -3.90
CA GLU A 21 -5.17 14.94 -5.16
C GLU A 21 -5.83 14.20 -6.33
N SER A 22 -5.59 12.89 -6.45
CA SER A 22 -6.24 12.04 -7.46
C SER A 22 -7.76 12.01 -7.32
N LYS A 23 -8.30 12.12 -6.10
CA LYS A 23 -9.74 12.15 -5.86
C LYS A 23 -10.35 13.53 -6.12
N LEU A 24 -9.64 14.60 -5.75
CA LEU A 24 -10.02 15.98 -6.03
C LEU A 24 -10.00 16.31 -7.54
N ALA A 25 -9.27 15.53 -8.34
CA ALA A 25 -9.35 15.61 -9.80
C ALA A 25 -10.78 15.34 -10.34
N ASN A 26 -11.62 14.64 -9.57
CA ASN A 26 -13.05 14.57 -9.84
C ASN A 26 -13.77 15.74 -9.14
N PRO A 27 -14.29 16.74 -9.89
CA PRO A 27 -14.92 17.93 -9.32
C PRO A 27 -16.15 17.61 -8.47
N ALA A 28 -16.82 16.48 -8.69
CA ALA A 28 -18.01 16.08 -7.94
C ALA A 28 -17.71 15.31 -6.65
N TRP A 29 -16.44 15.01 -6.33
CA TRP A 29 -16.10 14.09 -5.25
C TRP A 29 -16.58 14.53 -3.86
N LEU A 30 -16.39 15.82 -3.51
CA LEU A 30 -16.93 16.44 -2.29
C LEU A 30 -18.15 17.33 -2.59
N GLY A 31 -18.64 17.31 -3.84
CA GLY A 31 -19.56 18.29 -4.40
C GLY A 31 -18.85 19.47 -5.05
N THR A 32 -19.38 19.94 -6.18
CA THR A 32 -18.71 20.83 -7.14
C THR A 32 -18.04 22.06 -6.53
N HIS A 33 -18.70 22.73 -5.59
CA HIS A 33 -18.18 23.96 -4.97
C HIS A 33 -17.21 23.68 -3.81
N GLN A 34 -17.39 22.56 -3.10
CA GLN A 34 -16.53 22.18 -1.98
C GLN A 34 -15.21 21.60 -2.47
N THR A 35 -15.22 20.79 -3.54
CA THR A 35 -14.02 20.19 -4.12
C THR A 35 -12.99 21.25 -4.52
N TYR A 36 -13.42 22.35 -5.15
CA TYR A 36 -12.52 23.42 -5.55
C TYR A 36 -11.84 24.10 -4.35
N LYS A 37 -12.63 24.43 -3.31
CA LYS A 37 -12.11 25.03 -2.07
C LYS A 37 -11.16 24.08 -1.34
N ALA A 38 -11.52 22.81 -1.26
CA ALA A 38 -10.71 21.77 -0.64
C ALA A 38 -9.37 21.60 -1.37
N HIS A 39 -9.38 21.67 -2.71
CA HIS A 39 -8.19 21.60 -3.54
C HIS A 39 -7.26 22.80 -3.35
N GLN A 40 -7.78 24.03 -3.37
CA GLN A 40 -6.97 25.22 -3.07
C GLN A 40 -6.35 25.14 -1.67
N ASN A 41 -7.15 24.78 -0.67
CA ASN A 41 -6.68 24.66 0.70
C ASN A 41 -5.65 23.52 0.90
N LEU A 42 -5.69 22.47 0.07
CA LEU A 42 -4.66 21.42 0.07
C LEU A 42 -3.36 21.90 -0.57
N ALA A 43 -3.45 22.69 -1.65
CA ALA A 43 -2.29 23.20 -2.37
C ALA A 43 -1.44 24.15 -1.52
N GLU A 44 -2.08 24.92 -0.63
CA GLU A 44 -1.42 25.85 0.31
C GLU A 44 -0.76 25.14 1.50
N ARG A 45 -1.05 23.86 1.73
CA ARG A 45 -0.53 23.08 2.86
C ARG A 45 0.73 22.31 2.50
N GLU A 46 1.60 22.13 3.50
CA GLU A 46 2.76 21.25 3.39
C GLU A 46 2.37 19.77 3.34
N GLU A 47 3.22 18.94 2.72
CA GLU A 47 3.07 17.48 2.67
C GLU A 47 3.48 16.79 3.98
N THR A 48 3.01 17.32 5.11
CA THR A 48 3.27 16.72 6.42
C THR A 48 2.08 15.90 6.88
N ALA A 49 2.35 14.86 7.66
CA ALA A 49 1.28 14.03 8.23
C ALA A 49 0.33 14.85 9.13
N ALA A 50 0.83 15.87 9.83
CA ALA A 50 0.02 16.73 10.69
C ALA A 50 -0.97 17.55 9.87
N GLU A 51 -0.49 18.27 8.85
CA GLU A 51 -1.33 19.08 7.96
C GLU A 51 -2.34 18.23 7.19
N LEU A 52 -1.94 17.05 6.72
CA LEU A 52 -2.85 16.14 6.03
C LEU A 52 -3.94 15.58 6.95
N ASN A 53 -3.61 15.23 8.20
CA ASN A 53 -4.63 14.82 9.17
C ASN A 53 -5.62 15.96 9.42
N ALA A 54 -5.13 17.19 9.63
CA ALA A 54 -5.99 18.36 9.86
C ALA A 54 -6.87 18.70 8.65
N TRP A 55 -6.31 18.65 7.44
CA TRP A 55 -7.07 18.83 6.20
C TRP A 55 -8.15 17.76 6.08
N CYS A 56 -7.79 16.49 6.27
CA CYS A 56 -8.76 15.43 6.15
C CYS A 56 -9.88 15.59 7.20
N GLU A 57 -9.57 16.01 8.43
CA GLU A 57 -10.59 16.16 9.50
C GLU A 57 -11.56 17.29 9.23
N THR A 58 -11.14 18.27 8.43
CA THR A 58 -11.96 19.41 8.01
C THR A 58 -12.86 19.06 6.82
N TRP A 59 -12.35 18.25 5.87
CA TRP A 59 -12.97 18.08 4.56
C TRP A 59 -13.57 16.68 4.30
N LEU A 60 -13.14 15.64 5.03
CA LEU A 60 -13.59 14.27 4.81
C LEU A 60 -14.57 13.83 5.89
N ASP A 61 -15.67 13.21 5.45
CA ASP A 61 -16.57 12.48 6.33
C ASP A 61 -15.97 11.11 6.74
N GLU A 62 -16.66 10.40 7.63
CA GLU A 62 -16.21 9.10 8.13
C GLU A 62 -16.08 8.02 7.03
N ALA A 63 -16.93 8.11 5.99
CA ALA A 63 -16.91 7.17 4.88
C ALA A 63 -15.66 7.36 4.02
N LEU A 64 -15.34 8.61 3.67
CA LEU A 64 -14.14 8.98 2.93
C LEU A 64 -12.87 8.73 3.75
N TRP A 65 -12.91 8.96 5.06
CA TRP A 65 -11.82 8.60 5.96
C TRP A 65 -11.50 7.10 5.91
N THR A 66 -12.55 6.29 5.88
CA THR A 66 -12.43 4.83 5.78
C THR A 66 -11.85 4.41 4.43
N GLN A 67 -12.24 5.07 3.33
CA GLN A 67 -11.67 4.82 2.00
C GLN A 67 -10.18 5.16 1.96
N LEU A 68 -9.77 6.32 2.47
CA LEU A 68 -8.37 6.75 2.53
C LEU A 68 -7.54 5.74 3.33
N LYS A 69 -8.00 5.36 4.53
CA LYS A 69 -7.35 4.36 5.37
C LYS A 69 -7.16 3.02 4.65
N ASN A 70 -8.17 2.57 3.92
CA ASN A 70 -8.09 1.31 3.16
C ASN A 70 -7.09 1.43 2.00
N ALA A 71 -7.06 2.56 1.31
CA ALA A 71 -6.09 2.84 0.25
C ALA A 71 -4.66 2.83 0.79
N ILE A 72 -4.39 3.50 1.91
CA ILE A 72 -3.07 3.52 2.55
C ILE A 72 -2.66 2.11 2.99
N ARG A 73 -3.57 1.33 3.59
CA ARG A 73 -3.29 -0.06 3.97
C ARG A 73 -2.95 -0.93 2.76
N ALA A 74 -3.66 -0.75 1.65
CA ALA A 74 -3.38 -1.47 0.41
C ALA A 74 -2.02 -1.05 -0.18
N ALA A 75 -1.70 0.24 -0.17
CA ALA A 75 -0.41 0.76 -0.61
C ALA A 75 0.73 0.22 0.25
N ARG A 76 0.59 0.24 1.57
CA ARG A 76 1.59 -0.34 2.49
C ARG A 76 1.78 -1.84 2.26
N ARG A 77 0.70 -2.57 1.97
CA ARG A 77 0.81 -3.98 1.61
C ARG A 77 1.61 -4.15 0.32
N ARG A 78 1.34 -3.35 -0.71
CA ARG A 78 2.10 -3.37 -1.98
C ARG A 78 3.56 -2.96 -1.80
N ALA A 79 3.85 -1.97 -0.96
CA ALA A 79 5.22 -1.57 -0.65
C ALA A 79 6.00 -2.66 0.11
N ARG A 80 5.33 -3.53 0.88
CA ARG A 80 5.96 -4.73 1.47
C ARG A 80 6.13 -5.87 0.47
N VAL A 81 5.40 -5.84 -0.64
CA VAL A 81 5.50 -6.79 -1.75
C VAL A 81 6.66 -6.39 -2.68
N ASP A 82 7.40 -5.32 -2.40
CA ASP A 82 8.60 -4.92 -3.16
C ASP A 82 9.73 -5.98 -3.08
N ASP A 83 9.66 -6.89 -2.11
CA ASP A 83 10.50 -8.11 -2.03
C ASP A 83 9.95 -9.30 -2.84
N MET A 84 8.82 -9.15 -3.53
CA MET A 84 8.17 -10.20 -4.31
C MET A 84 8.19 -9.88 -5.80
N VAL A 85 8.75 -10.81 -6.58
CA VAL A 85 8.78 -10.72 -8.04
C VAL A 85 7.72 -11.64 -8.64
N SER A 86 6.99 -11.15 -9.65
CA SER A 86 6.08 -11.99 -10.44
C SER A 86 6.87 -12.74 -11.51
N VAL A 87 6.81 -14.06 -11.51
CA VAL A 87 7.45 -14.92 -12.51
C VAL A 87 6.42 -15.77 -13.25
N THR A 88 6.62 -15.94 -14.55
CA THR A 88 5.81 -16.85 -15.38
C THR A 88 6.49 -18.20 -15.41
N LEU A 89 5.77 -19.26 -15.00
CA LEU A 89 6.26 -20.63 -14.99
C LEU A 89 5.45 -21.50 -15.96
N SER A 90 6.08 -22.52 -16.53
CA SER A 90 5.34 -23.55 -17.26
C SER A 90 4.43 -24.31 -16.29
N ARG A 91 3.29 -24.80 -16.78
CA ARG A 91 2.31 -25.51 -15.95
C ARG A 91 2.92 -26.73 -15.24
N ASN A 92 3.84 -27.43 -15.91
CA ASN A 92 4.56 -28.57 -15.34
C ASN A 92 5.51 -28.13 -14.21
N ALA A 93 6.34 -27.11 -14.44
CA ALA A 93 7.26 -26.59 -13.43
C ALA A 93 6.51 -26.08 -12.18
N TRP A 94 5.39 -25.39 -12.37
CA TRP A 94 4.53 -24.97 -11.27
C TRP A 94 3.97 -26.17 -10.48
N GLY A 95 3.47 -27.20 -11.17
CA GLY A 95 2.94 -28.41 -10.53
C GLY A 95 3.99 -29.13 -9.68
N MET A 96 5.23 -29.24 -10.17
CA MET A 96 6.33 -29.82 -9.40
C MET A 96 6.64 -29.00 -8.16
N LEU A 97 6.80 -27.68 -8.29
CA LEU A 97 7.12 -26.81 -7.15
C LEU A 97 5.98 -26.80 -6.11
N SER A 98 4.71 -26.75 -6.53
CA SER A 98 3.56 -26.79 -5.62
C SER A 98 3.53 -28.10 -4.83
N TYR A 99 3.71 -29.23 -5.51
CA TYR A 99 3.74 -30.55 -4.87
C TYR A 99 4.80 -30.64 -3.77
N TRP A 100 6.02 -30.16 -4.04
CA TRP A 100 7.11 -30.20 -3.06
C TRP A 100 6.90 -29.21 -1.91
N ALA A 101 6.37 -28.01 -2.21
CA ALA A 101 6.09 -26.99 -1.20
C ALA A 101 4.99 -27.45 -0.22
N GLU A 102 3.92 -28.05 -0.74
CA GLU A 102 2.84 -28.63 0.06
C GLU A 102 3.34 -29.79 0.93
N ARG A 103 4.17 -30.68 0.36
CA ARG A 103 4.74 -31.81 1.09
C ARG A 103 5.68 -31.39 2.22
N GLU A 104 6.44 -30.31 2.03
CA GLU A 104 7.38 -29.77 3.02
C GLU A 104 6.75 -28.72 3.96
N GLY A 105 5.47 -28.39 3.76
CA GLY A 105 4.75 -27.40 4.56
C GLY A 105 5.34 -25.99 4.46
N CYS A 106 5.94 -25.65 3.33
CA CYS A 106 6.62 -24.37 3.09
C CYS A 106 6.04 -23.63 1.88
N THR A 107 6.44 -22.38 1.70
CA THR A 107 6.08 -21.57 0.53
C THR A 107 6.96 -21.93 -0.68
N LEU A 108 6.48 -21.62 -1.90
CA LEU A 108 7.26 -21.81 -3.13
C LEU A 108 8.62 -21.07 -3.06
N SER A 109 8.64 -19.85 -2.52
CA SER A 109 9.87 -19.07 -2.36
C SER A 109 10.85 -19.72 -1.37
N GLU A 110 10.36 -20.22 -0.24
CA GLU A 110 11.20 -20.95 0.73
C GLU A 110 11.74 -22.26 0.13
N LEU A 111 10.93 -22.98 -0.63
CA LEU A 111 11.36 -24.19 -1.33
C LEU A 111 12.48 -23.87 -2.33
N ILE A 112 12.34 -22.81 -3.13
CA ILE A 112 13.35 -22.35 -4.10
C ILE A 112 14.65 -22.01 -3.37
N VAL A 113 14.59 -21.21 -2.30
CA VAL A 113 15.79 -20.82 -1.52
C VAL A 113 16.44 -22.04 -0.86
N ARG A 114 15.66 -22.97 -0.30
CA ARG A 114 16.21 -24.20 0.31
C ARG A 114 16.89 -25.11 -0.71
N ARG A 115 16.37 -25.18 -1.93
CA ARG A 115 16.89 -26.10 -2.97
C ARG A 115 18.02 -25.50 -3.80
N LEU A 116 18.01 -24.18 -4.00
CA LEU A 116 18.94 -23.47 -4.89
C LEU A 116 19.85 -22.46 -4.18
N GLY A 117 19.60 -22.17 -2.90
CA GLY A 117 20.36 -21.16 -2.13
C GLY A 117 21.76 -21.58 -1.71
N THR A 118 22.22 -22.77 -2.06
CA THR A 118 23.62 -23.20 -1.93
C THR A 118 24.34 -23.04 -3.27
N SER A 119 24.80 -21.83 -3.54
CA SER A 119 26.01 -21.60 -4.32
C SER A 119 26.99 -20.86 -3.40
N GLU A 120 27.82 -21.62 -2.68
CA GLU A 120 28.97 -21.14 -1.91
C GLU A 120 29.95 -20.36 -2.81
N PRO A 121 30.78 -19.46 -2.26
CA PRO A 121 32.17 -19.39 -2.63
C PRO A 121 32.99 -20.31 -1.71
N ALA A 122 33.41 -21.45 -2.26
CA ALA A 122 34.59 -22.16 -1.80
C ALA A 122 35.84 -21.35 -2.21
N GLY A 123 36.74 -21.06 -1.26
CA GLY A 123 38.10 -20.62 -1.58
C GLY A 123 38.72 -19.68 -0.55
N GLU A 124 39.35 -20.25 0.48
CA GLU A 124 40.65 -19.81 1.01
C GLU A 124 41.42 -21.03 1.52
#